data_AF-A0A529GK55-F1
#
_entry.id   AF-A0A529GK55-F1
#
_cell.length_a   1.000
_cell.length_b   1.000
_cell.length_c   1.000
_cell.angle_alpha   90.00
_cell.angle_beta   90.00
_cell.angle_gamma   90.00
#
_symmetry.space_group_name_H-M   'P 1'
#
loop_
_entity.id
_entity.type
_entity.pdbx_description
1 polymer ?
#
loop_
_entity_poly.entity_id
_entity_poly.type
_entity_poly.pdbx_seq_one_letter_code
_entity_poly.pdbx_strand_id
1 'polypeptide(L)' 'MLTRPTTHYHLAERVRRLFGTAPCRLQVAALPWRAAGDGVEI' A
#
# COMPACT_ATOMS: atom_id res chain seq x y z
N MET A 1 -8.34 -37.03 -10.27
CA MET A 1 -7.38 -36.03 -9.76
C MET A 1 -7.22 -34.93 -10.80
N LEU A 2 -7.14 -33.68 -10.32
CA LEU A 2 -6.52 -32.50 -10.97
C LEU A 2 -7.21 -31.84 -12.17
N THR A 3 -8.17 -30.97 -11.88
CA THR A 3 -8.22 -29.62 -12.47
C THR A 3 -8.47 -28.60 -11.36
N ARG A 4 -7.53 -28.55 -10.39
CA ARG A 4 -7.45 -27.45 -9.44
C ARG A 4 -7.15 -26.16 -10.21
N PRO A 5 -7.61 -24.99 -9.74
CA PRO A 5 -7.29 -23.68 -10.32
C PRO A 5 -5.82 -23.30 -10.03
N THR A 6 -4.88 -24.08 -10.56
CA THR A 6 -3.43 -23.81 -10.44
C THR A 6 -3.01 -22.59 -11.25
N THR A 7 -3.78 -22.22 -12.28
CA THR A 7 -3.50 -21.07 -13.14
C THR A 7 -3.64 -19.72 -12.42
N HIS A 8 -4.57 -19.60 -11.45
CA HIS A 8 -4.77 -18.35 -10.70
C HIS A 8 -3.62 -18.02 -9.75
N TYR A 9 -3.01 -19.05 -9.15
CA TYR A 9 -1.90 -18.86 -8.22
C TYR A 9 -0.67 -18.26 -8.92
N HIS A 10 -0.39 -18.71 -10.14
CA HIS A 10 0.73 -18.20 -10.94
C HIS A 10 0.54 -16.77 -11.45
N LEU A 11 -0.71 -16.32 -11.63
CA LEU A 11 -1.00 -14.94 -12.01
C LEU A 11 -0.83 -14.00 -10.82
N ALA A 12 -1.35 -14.38 -9.64
CA ALA A 12 -1.16 -13.64 -8.41
C ALA A 12 0.33 -13.48 -8.04
N GLU A 13 1.12 -14.55 -8.16
CA GLU A 13 2.57 -14.50 -7.95
C GLU A 13 3.29 -13.59 -8.96
N ARG A 14 2.87 -13.59 -10.23
CA ARG A 14 3.44 -12.70 -11.25
C ARG A 14 3.12 -11.23 -10.98
N VAL A 15 1.88 -10.93 -10.61
CA VAL A 15 1.45 -9.56 -10.24
C VAL A 15 2.23 -9.07 -9.02
N ARG A 16 2.39 -9.92 -8.00
CA ARG A 16 3.19 -9.64 -6.80
C ARG A 16 4.68 -9.45 -7.09
N ARG A 17 5.26 -10.17 -8.04
CA ARG A 17 6.66 -9.94 -8.46
C ARG A 17 6.83 -8.68 -9.29
N LEU A 18 5.86 -8.38 -10.17
CA LEU A 18 5.91 -7.24 -11.09
C LEU A 18 5.69 -5.90 -10.38
N PHE A 19 4.70 -5.85 -9.48
CA PHE A 19 4.35 -4.64 -8.72
C PHE A 19 4.98 -4.62 -7.31
N GLY A 20 5.72 -5.68 -6.96
CA GLY A 20 6.17 -5.95 -5.61
C GLY A 20 5.01 -6.38 -4.69
N THR A 21 5.27 -7.27 -3.74
CA THR A 21 4.47 -7.33 -2.52
C THR A 21 4.88 -6.14 -1.66
N ALA A 22 4.60 -4.92 -2.12
CA ALA A 22 4.70 -3.78 -1.24
C ALA A 22 3.56 -3.96 -0.23
N PRO A 23 3.83 -4.24 1.06
CA PRO A 23 2.78 -4.07 2.06
C PRO A 23 2.25 -2.65 1.90
N CYS A 24 0.95 -2.43 2.05
CA CYS A 24 0.41 -1.07 2.08
C CYS A 24 1.13 -0.30 3.20
N ARG A 25 2.12 0.52 2.85
CA ARG A 25 2.87 1.32 3.81
C ARG A 25 2.18 2.67 3.89
N LEU A 26 1.58 2.96 5.04
CA LEU A 26 1.11 4.30 5.33
C LEU A 26 2.34 5.19 5.52
N GLN A 27 2.53 6.16 4.62
CA GLN A 27 3.56 7.20 4.78
C GLN A 27 2.94 8.37 5.53
N VAL A 28 3.52 8.70 6.68
CA VAL A 28 3.10 9.84 7.50
C VAL A 28 4.28 10.81 7.59
N ALA A 29 4.01 12.09 7.35
CA ALA A 29 4.95 13.17 7.60
C ALA A 29 4.50 13.96 8.83
N ALA A 30 5.42 14.21 9.76
CA ALA A 30 5.21 15.20 10.80
C ALA A 30 5.48 16.58 10.21
N LEU A 31 4.43 17.29 9.82
CA LEU A 31 4.53 18.66 9.35
C LEU A 31 4.58 19.61 10.57
N PRO A 32 5.45 20.64 10.55
CA PRO A 32 5.53 21.60 11.63
C PRO A 32 4.27 22.46 11.64
N TRP A 33 3.49 22.38 12.71
CA TRP A 33 2.30 23.20 12.85
C TRP A 33 2.49 24.32 13.86
N ARG A 34 1.71 25.40 13.71
CA ARG A 34 1.68 26.53 14.64
C ARG A 34 0.26 26.98 14.91
N ALA A 35 0.03 27.54 16.10
CA ALA A 35 -1.22 28.24 16.40
C ALA A 35 -1.22 29.61 15.69
N ALA A 36 -2.19 29.82 14.82
CA ALA A 36 -2.58 31.11 14.28
C ALA A 36 -3.79 31.63 15.06
N GLY A 37 -4.04 32.94 15.00
CA GLY A 37 -5.03 33.63 15.85
C GLY A 37 -6.40 32.95 15.95
N ASP A 38 -6.87 32.35 14.85
CA ASP A 38 -8.17 31.66 14.77
C ASP A 38 -8.05 30.16 14.42
N GLY A 39 -6.85 29.55 14.47
CA GLY A 39 -6.72 28.15 14.08
C GLY A 39 -5.31 27.56 14.11
N VAL A 40 -5.18 26.35 13.57
CA VAL A 40 -3.89 25.65 13.43
C VAL A 40 -3.49 25.67 11.96
N GLU A 41 -2.32 26.22 11.67
CA GLU A 41 -1.66 26.13 10.36
C GLU A 41 -0.69 24.95 10.38
N ILE A 42 -0.67 24.15 9.31
CA ILE A 42 0.20 22.98 9.11
C ILE A 42 1.19 23.26 7.98
#